data_AF-A0A9D8IFK7-F1
#
_entry.id   AF-A0A9D8IFK7-F1
#
_cell.length_a   1.000
_cell.length_b   1.000
_cell.length_c   1.000
_cell.angle_alpha   90.00
_cell.angle_beta   90.00
_cell.angle_gamma   90.00
#
_symmetry.space_group_name_H-M   'P 1'
#
loop_
_entity.id
_entity.type
_entity.pdbx_description
1 polymer ?
#
loop_
_entity_poly.entity_id
_entity_poly.type
_entity_poly.pdbx_seq_one_letter_code
_entity_poly.pdbx_strand_id
1 'polypeptide(L)' 'MKMFKVGDKAKIIDMSEKGKHLLGEVVTVIPIGGFGIEENDICVKVDTGMILHLKEHQLRKI' A
#
# COMPACT_ATOMS: atom_id res chain seq x y z
N MET A 1 -3.99 11.07 -12.08
CA MET A 1 -4.80 9.83 -11.96
C MET A 1 -4.02 8.87 -11.11
N LYS A 2 -4.61 8.32 -10.03
CA LYS A 2 -3.92 7.31 -9.20
C LYS A 2 -3.61 6.06 -10.03
N MET A 3 -2.38 5.52 -9.96
CA MET A 3 -2.04 4.26 -10.65
C MET A 3 -2.82 3.05 -10.13
N PHE A 4 -3.28 3.11 -8.88
CA PHE A 4 -3.91 1.98 -8.18
C PHE A 4 -5.41 2.20 -7.99
N LYS A 5 -6.18 1.13 -8.22
CA LYS A 5 -7.61 1.03 -7.93
C LYS A 5 -7.85 0.05 -6.78
N VAL A 6 -8.95 0.23 -6.05
CA VAL A 6 -9.37 -0.73 -5.02
C VAL A 6 -9.49 -2.13 -5.65
N GLY A 7 -8.92 -3.13 -4.98
CA GLY A 7 -8.83 -4.51 -5.44
C GLY A 7 -7.57 -4.83 -6.24
N ASP A 8 -6.81 -3.83 -6.72
CA ASP A 8 -5.52 -4.09 -7.36
C ASP A 8 -4.57 -4.77 -6.37
N LYS A 9 -3.73 -5.67 -6.89
CA LYS A 9 -2.59 -6.18 -6.15
C LYS A 9 -1.33 -5.40 -6.49
N ALA A 10 -0.48 -5.21 -5.50
CA ALA A 10 0.80 -4.53 -5.64
C ALA A 10 1.86 -5.22 -4.79
N LYS A 11 3.12 -5.00 -5.14
CA LYS A 11 4.28 -5.43 -4.36
C LYS A 11 4.89 -4.22 -3.68
N ILE A 12 5.23 -4.33 -2.40
CA ILE A 12 5.94 -3.26 -1.68
C ILE A 12 7.39 -3.23 -2.18
N ILE A 13 7.86 -2.08 -2.65
CA ILE A 13 9.21 -1.88 -3.20
C ILE A 13 10.07 -0.90 -2.41
N ASP A 14 9.46 -0.09 -1.56
CA ASP A 14 10.17 0.85 -0.69
C ASP A 14 9.45 1.00 0.65
N MET A 15 10.23 1.03 1.73
CA MET A 15 9.77 1.14 3.12
C MET A 15 10.85 1.76 3.99
N SER A 16 10.44 2.46 5.05
CA SER A 16 11.35 2.88 6.12
C SER A 16 12.01 1.68 6.81
N GLU A 17 13.13 1.90 7.52
CA GLU A 17 13.87 0.87 8.27
C GLU A 17 12.96 -0.04 9.12
N LYS A 18 11.95 0.53 9.79
CA LYS A 18 11.01 -0.21 10.64
C LYS A 18 10.15 -1.23 9.87
N GLY A 19 9.92 -0.99 8.58
CA GLY A 19 9.08 -1.81 7.71
C GLY A 19 9.84 -2.58 6.63
N LYS A 20 11.17 -2.60 6.65
CA LYS A 20 11.99 -3.31 5.65
C LYS A 20 11.65 -4.78 5.49
N HIS A 21 11.19 -5.44 6.56
CA HIS A 21 10.76 -6.83 6.53
C HIS A 21 9.53 -7.08 5.65
N LEU A 22 8.81 -6.03 5.24
CA LEU A 22 7.65 -6.09 4.34
C LEU A 22 8.03 -5.86 2.87
N LEU A 23 9.30 -5.56 2.58
CA LEU A 23 9.75 -5.38 1.20
C LEU A 23 9.55 -6.68 0.42
N GLY A 24 8.85 -6.56 -0.71
CA GLY A 24 8.51 -7.67 -1.57
C GLY A 24 7.22 -8.41 -1.19
N GLU A 25 6.56 -8.05 -0.10
CA GLU A 25 5.23 -8.56 0.22
C GLU A 25 4.21 -8.11 -0.83
N VAL A 26 3.28 -9.00 -1.12
CA VAL A 26 2.12 -8.71 -1.98
C VAL A 26 1.00 -8.18 -1.10
N VAL A 27 0.42 -7.07 -1.52
CA VAL A 27 -0.66 -6.39 -0.82
C VAL A 27 -1.83 -6.15 -1.76
N THR A 28 -3.03 -6.05 -1.18
CA THR A 28 -4.25 -5.70 -1.92
C THR A 28 -4.64 -4.27 -1.57
N VAL A 29 -4.88 -3.44 -2.57
CA VAL A 29 -5.37 -2.07 -2.39
C VAL A 29 -6.79 -2.12 -1.87
N ILE A 30 -7.05 -1.46 -0.74
CA ILE A 30 -8.36 -1.42 -0.11
C ILE A 30 -8.91 0.01 -0.11
N PRO A 31 -10.22 0.20 0.11
CA PRO A 31 -10.79 1.53 0.22
C PRO A 31 -10.07 2.33 1.30
N ILE A 32 -9.76 3.57 0.97
CA ILE A 32 -9.22 4.54 1.92
C ILE A 32 -10.32 4.86 2.94
N GLY A 33 -10.05 4.58 4.22
CA GLY A 33 -10.94 4.94 5.32
C GLY A 33 -10.18 5.69 6.40
N GLY A 34 -10.78 6.76 6.95
CA GLY A 34 -10.22 7.56 8.03
C GLY A 34 -10.06 9.05 7.71
N PHE A 35 -9.80 9.85 8.74
CA PHE A 35 -9.52 11.29 8.63
C PHE A 35 -8.01 11.52 8.42
N GLY A 36 -7.63 12.54 7.64
CA GLY A 36 -6.23 12.98 7.48
C GLY A 36 -5.44 12.27 6.37
N ILE A 37 -6.11 11.74 5.35
CA ILE A 37 -5.48 10.97 4.27
C ILE A 37 -5.23 11.89 3.07
N GLU A 38 -3.98 11.91 2.59
CA GLU A 38 -3.59 12.77 1.47
C GLU A 38 -3.99 12.16 0.12
N GLU A 39 -4.04 12.99 -0.92
CA GLU A 39 -4.42 12.57 -2.27
C GLU A 39 -3.55 11.41 -2.78
N ASN A 40 -2.28 11.33 -2.39
CA ASN A 40 -1.34 10.30 -2.86
C ASN A 40 -1.18 9.09 -1.94
N ASP A 41 -1.97 9.02 -0.86
CA ASP A 41 -1.99 7.85 0.01
C ASP A 41 -2.78 6.71 -0.65
N ILE A 42 -2.25 5.50 -0.44
CA ILE A 42 -2.81 4.23 -0.84
C ILE A 42 -2.93 3.38 0.43
N CYS A 43 -4.16 2.99 0.75
CA CYS A 43 -4.42 2.05 1.83
C CYS A 43 -4.33 0.63 1.26
N VAL A 44 -3.51 -0.22 1.87
CA VAL A 44 -3.30 -1.59 1.44
C VAL A 44 -3.44 -2.56 2.59
N LYS A 45 -3.83 -3.79 2.27
CA LYS A 45 -3.91 -4.91 3.20
C LYS A 45 -2.89 -5.97 2.81
N VAL A 46 -2.05 -6.36 3.77
CA VAL A 46 -1.15 -7.53 3.67
C VAL A 46 -1.96 -8.79 3.95
N ASP A 47 -1.57 -9.93 3.37
CA ASP A 47 -2.27 -11.21 3.55
C ASP A 47 -2.38 -11.64 5.03
N THR A 48 -1.45 -11.20 5.88
CA THR A 48 -1.50 -11.40 7.34
C THR A 48 -2.62 -10.64 8.04
N GLY A 49 -3.38 -9.81 7.33
CA GLY A 49 -4.48 -9.02 7.86
C GLY A 49 -4.08 -7.60 8.28
N MET A 50 -2.79 -7.27 8.29
CA MET A 50 -2.28 -5.95 8.61
C MET A 50 -2.68 -4.92 7.54
N ILE A 51 -3.11 -3.74 7.99
CA ILE A 51 -3.44 -2.60 7.13
C ILE A 51 -2.28 -1.60 7.19
N LEU A 52 -1.84 -1.14 6.02
CA LEU A 52 -0.77 -0.17 5.85
C LEU A 52 -1.25 1.02 5.03
N HIS A 53 -0.72 2.19 5.36
CA HIS A 53 -0.90 3.41 4.59
C HIS A 53 0.45 3.72 3.94
N LEU A 54 0.49 3.62 2.61
CA LEU A 54 1.69 3.78 1.82
C LEU A 54 1.48 4.85 0.76
N LYS A 55 2.57 5.43 0.26
CA LYS A 55 2.54 6.32 -0.90
C LYS A 55 2.62 5.48 -2.18
N GLU A 56 2.09 6.04 -3.28
CA GLU A 56 2.06 5.37 -4.59
C GLU A 56 3.45 4.88 -5.06
N HIS A 57 4.52 5.64 -4.83
CA HIS A 57 5.89 5.27 -5.23
C HIS A 57 6.49 4.10 -4.43
N GLN A 58 5.89 3.73 -3.30
CA GLN A 58 6.34 2.60 -2.48
C GLN A 58 5.79 1.27 -2.98
N LEU A 59 4.93 1.31 -4.00
CA LEU A 59 4.22 0.16 -4.54
C LEU A 59 4.55 -0.02 -6.02
N ARG A 60 4.62 -1.29 -6.43
CA ARG A 60 4.71 -1.68 -7.84
C ARG A 60 3.54 -2.59 -8.18
N LYS A 61 2.77 -2.21 -9.21
CA LYS A 61 1.66 -3.02 -9.70
C LYS A 61 2.15 -4.37 -10.26
N ILE A 62 1.37 -5.42 -10.03
CA ILE A 62 1.60 -6.79 -10.53
C ILE A 62 0.42 -7.28 -11.37
#